data_AF-A0A377KBD2-F1
#
_entry.id   AF-A0A377KBD2-F1
#
_cell.length_a   1.000
_cell.length_b   1.000
_cell.length_c   1.000
_cell.angle_alpha   90.00
_cell.angle_beta   90.00
_cell.angle_gamma   90.00
#
_symmetry.space_group_name_H-M   'P 1'
#
loop_
_entity.id
_entity.type
_entity.pdbx_description
1 polymer ?
#
loop_
_entity_poly.entity_id
_entity_poly.type
_entity_poly.pdbx_seq_one_letter_code
_entity_poly.pdbx_strand_id
1 'polypeptide(L)'
;MSEKYIVTWDMLQIHARKLASRLMPSEQWKGIIAVSRGGLVPGALLARELGIRHVDTVCISSYDHDNQRELKVLKRAEGDGEGFIVIDDLVDTGGTAVAIREMYPKAHFVTIFAKPAGRSAG
;
A
#
# COMPACT_ATOMS: atom_id res chain seq x y z
N MET A 1 -7.09 28.68 -4.93
CA MET A 1 -6.03 27.72 -5.28
C MET A 1 -6.04 26.64 -4.20
N SER A 2 -6.16 25.37 -4.55
CA SER A 2 -6.00 24.30 -3.56
C SER A 2 -4.56 24.27 -3.07
N GLU A 3 -4.38 24.25 -1.75
CA GLU A 3 -3.07 24.19 -1.13
C GLU A 3 -2.42 22.84 -1.43
N LYS A 4 -1.19 22.85 -1.99
CA LYS A 4 -0.45 21.61 -2.28
C LYS A 4 0.16 21.11 -0.98
N TYR A 5 -0.21 19.89 -0.56
CA TYR A 5 0.44 19.23 0.56
C TYR A 5 1.76 18.59 0.10
N ILE A 6 2.89 19.14 0.56
CA ILE A 6 4.23 18.66 0.23
C ILE A 6 4.74 17.75 1.34
N VAL A 7 5.18 16.54 0.98
CA VAL A 7 5.74 15.56 1.92
C VAL A 7 7.23 15.45 1.68
N THR A 8 8.04 15.76 2.70
CA THR A 8 9.49 15.56 2.65
C THR A 8 9.84 14.10 2.98
N TRP A 9 11.09 13.70 2.67
CA TRP A 9 11.59 12.37 3.02
C TRP A 9 11.53 12.08 4.52
N ASP A 10 11.91 13.06 5.35
CA ASP A 10 11.86 12.92 6.81
C ASP A 10 10.43 12.69 7.29
N MET A 11 9.46 13.44 6.76
CA MET A 11 8.05 13.26 7.09
C MET A 11 7.57 11.86 6.72
N LEU A 12 7.87 11.39 5.50
CA LEU A 12 7.51 10.04 5.05
C LEU A 12 8.08 8.98 5.99
N GLN A 13 9.36 9.07 6.35
CA GLN A 13 10.00 8.12 7.25
C GLN A 13 9.42 8.15 8.67
N ILE A 14 9.10 9.33 9.20
CA ILE A 14 8.43 9.49 10.50
C ILE A 14 7.06 8.80 10.48
N HIS A 15 6.28 8.99 9.41
CA HIS A 15 4.97 8.34 9.27
C HIS A 15 5.10 6.82 9.11
N ALA A 16 6.06 6.34 8.32
CA ALA A 16 6.32 4.91 8.15
C ALA A 16 6.70 4.24 9.48
N ARG A 17 7.53 4.88 10.32
CA ARG A 17 7.87 4.36 11.66
C ARG A 17 6.67 4.30 12.60
N LYS A 18 5.81 5.33 12.57
CA LYS A 18 4.55 5.33 13.34
C LYS A 18 3.63 4.20 12.88
N LEU A 19 3.56 3.95 11.57
CA LEU A 19 2.80 2.82 11.04
C LEU A 19 3.40 1.48 11.49
N ALA A 20 4.73 1.30 11.37
CA ALA A 20 5.43 0.09 11.81
C ALA A 20 5.17 -0.24 13.28
N SER A 21 5.14 0.76 14.18
CA SER A 21 4.84 0.53 15.60
C SER A 21 3.45 -0.07 15.86
N ARG A 22 2.48 0.16 14.97
CA ARG A 22 1.13 -0.41 15.05
C ARG A 22 1.04 -1.81 14.48
N LEU A 23 2.05 -2.23 13.71
CA LEU A 23 2.13 -3.54 13.05
C LEU A 23 2.95 -4.54 13.87
N MET A 24 3.43 -4.18 15.06
CA MET A 24 4.11 -5.11 15.98
C MET A 24 3.11 -6.09 16.63
N PRO A 25 3.52 -7.33 16.99
CA PRO A 25 4.84 -7.93 16.77
C PRO A 25 5.11 -8.30 15.30
N SER A 26 6.37 -8.32 14.88
CA SER A 26 6.76 -8.55 13.49
C SER A 26 6.51 -9.99 13.00
N GLU A 27 6.56 -10.95 13.91
CA GLU A 27 6.52 -12.39 13.71
C GLU A 27 5.16 -12.89 13.22
N GLN A 28 4.11 -12.07 13.36
CA GLN A 28 2.80 -12.37 12.80
C GLN A 28 2.75 -12.24 11.27
N TRP A 29 3.76 -11.58 10.67
CA TRP A 29 3.80 -11.29 9.23
C TRP A 29 4.76 -12.22 8.50
N LYS A 30 4.28 -12.81 7.41
CA LYS A 30 5.06 -13.63 6.47
C LYS A 30 5.85 -12.79 5.47
N GLY A 31 5.41 -11.57 5.19
CA GLY A 31 6.04 -10.68 4.22
C GLY A 31 5.25 -9.39 3.96
N ILE A 32 5.79 -8.58 3.04
CA ILE A 32 5.18 -7.33 2.57
C ILE A 32 4.95 -7.43 1.07
N ILE A 33 3.79 -6.98 0.59
CA ILE A 33 3.49 -6.80 -0.83
C ILE A 33 3.35 -5.29 -1.08
N ALA A 34 4.30 -4.69 -1.78
CA ALA A 34 4.26 -3.29 -2.13
C ALA A 34 3.44 -3.05 -3.41
N VAL A 35 2.48 -2.14 -3.36
CA VAL A 35 1.72 -1.69 -4.53
C VAL A 35 2.62 -0.78 -5.36
N SER A 36 2.96 -1.21 -6.57
CA SER A 36 3.86 -0.44 -7.43
C SER A 36 3.11 0.71 -8.10
N ARG A 37 3.65 1.93 -8.13
CA ARG A 37 4.98 2.34 -7.61
C ARG A 37 4.95 3.04 -6.25
N GLY A 38 3.80 3.59 -5.84
CA GLY A 38 3.66 4.42 -4.65
C GLY A 38 4.11 3.70 -3.37
N GLY A 39 3.65 2.46 -3.19
CA GLY A 39 3.98 1.60 -2.07
C GLY A 39 5.42 1.08 -1.99
N LEU A 40 6.28 1.29 -3.00
CA LEU A 40 7.63 0.73 -3.02
C LEU A 40 8.52 1.29 -1.89
N VAL A 41 8.57 2.62 -1.75
CA VAL A 41 9.38 3.23 -0.67
C VAL A 41 8.77 3.00 0.71
N PRO A 42 7.45 3.20 0.92
CA PRO A 42 6.80 2.81 2.18
C PRO A 42 7.02 1.34 2.56
N GLY A 43 6.94 0.42 1.59
CA GLY A 43 7.18 -1.00 1.80
C GLY A 43 8.61 -1.31 2.22
N ALA A 44 9.60 -0.66 1.59
CA ALA A 44 11.00 -0.79 2.00
C ALA A 44 11.25 -0.23 3.42
N LEU A 45 10.61 0.89 3.78
CA LEU A 45 10.71 1.47 5.12
C LEU A 45 10.09 0.53 6.17
N LEU A 46 8.89 -0.01 5.92
CA LEU A 46 8.27 -0.99 6.82
C LEU A 46 9.10 -2.26 6.95
N ALA A 47 9.62 -2.79 5.84
CA ALA A 47 10.47 -3.97 5.83
C ALA A 47 11.69 -3.79 6.75
N ARG A 48 12.32 -2.62 6.70
CA ARG A 48 13.44 -2.27 7.57
C ARG A 48 13.03 -2.19 9.04
N GLU A 49 11.94 -1.49 9.35
CA GLU A 49 11.52 -1.28 10.75
C GLU A 49 10.99 -2.57 11.40
N LEU A 50 10.36 -3.45 10.62
CA LEU A 50 9.82 -4.73 11.10
C LEU A 50 10.82 -5.91 10.95
N GLY A 51 11.99 -5.69 10.35
CA GLY A 51 12.99 -6.75 10.11
C GLY A 51 12.55 -7.80 9.08
N ILE A 52 11.57 -7.50 8.23
CA ILE A 52 11.01 -8.42 7.24
C ILE A 52 11.87 -8.39 5.97
N ARG A 53 12.38 -9.55 5.55
CA ARG A 53 13.18 -9.69 4.30
C ARG A 53 12.35 -10.12 3.09
N HIS A 54 11.20 -10.73 3.32
CA HIS A 54 10.30 -11.15 2.24
C HIS A 54 9.47 -9.94 1.79
N VAL A 55 9.90 -9.30 0.71
CA VAL A 55 9.21 -8.17 0.10
C VAL A 55 8.93 -8.53 -1.36
N ASP A 56 7.65 -8.59 -1.72
CA ASP A 56 7.19 -8.78 -3.09
C ASP A 56 6.33 -7.56 -3.53
N THR A 57 5.78 -7.62 -4.73
CA THR A 57 5.10 -6.50 -5.39
C THR A 57 3.81 -6.93 -6.08
N VAL A 58 2.90 -5.97 -6.22
CA VAL A 58 1.78 -6.01 -7.16
C VAL A 58 1.84 -4.77 -8.04
N CYS A 59 1.83 -4.97 -9.35
CA CYS A 59 1.97 -3.89 -10.33
C CYS A 59 0.65 -3.69 -11.05
N ILE A 60 0.00 -2.53 -10.83
CA ILE A 60 -1.29 -2.19 -11.41
C ILE A 60 -1.12 -0.91 -12.24
N SER A 61 -1.61 -0.92 -13.47
CA SER A 61 -1.75 0.28 -14.30
C SER A 61 -3.23 0.64 -14.43
N SER A 62 -3.58 1.90 -14.15
CA SER A 62 -4.88 2.47 -14.52
C SER A 62 -4.76 3.23 -15.83
N TYR A 63 -5.56 2.89 -16.83
CA TYR A 63 -5.71 3.70 -18.03
C TYR A 63 -6.99 4.54 -17.89
N ASP A 64 -6.88 5.85 -18.11
CA ASP A 64 -8.04 6.72 -18.25
C ASP A 64 -8.39 6.77 -19.75
N HIS A 65 -9.30 5.89 -20.21
CA HIS A 65 -10.00 6.07 -21.48
C HIS A 65 -11.46 6.43 -21.21
N ASP A 66 -11.81 7.68 -21.51
CA ASP A 66 -13.16 8.24 -21.71
C ASP A 66 -14.31 7.69 -20.84
N ASN A 67 -14.13 7.73 -19.51
CA ASN A 67 -15.13 7.52 -18.43
C ASN A 67 -15.10 6.16 -17.70
N GLN A 68 -14.22 5.22 -18.06
CA GLN A 68 -14.06 3.98 -17.30
C GLN A 68 -12.58 3.70 -16.99
N ARG A 69 -12.21 3.74 -15.70
CA ARG A 69 -10.88 3.33 -15.23
C ARG A 69 -10.77 1.82 -15.30
N GLU A 70 -10.19 1.32 -16.38
CA GLU A 70 -9.86 -0.10 -16.49
C GLU A 70 -8.52 -0.35 -15.78
N LEU A 71 -8.55 -1.12 -14.69
CA LEU A 71 -7.37 -1.52 -13.95
C LEU A 71 -6.76 -2.77 -14.59
N LYS A 72 -5.52 -2.67 -15.05
CA LYS A 72 -4.76 -3.79 -15.59
C LYS A 72 -3.67 -4.22 -14.62
N VAL A 73 -3.73 -5.47 -14.19
CA VAL A 73 -2.69 -6.10 -13.36
C VAL A 73 -1.57 -6.56 -14.28
N LEU A 74 -0.38 -5.99 -14.12
CA LEU A 74 0.82 -6.31 -14.90
C LEU A 74 1.63 -7.44 -14.26
N LYS A 75 1.67 -7.46 -12.93
CA LYS A 75 2.30 -8.50 -12.10
C LYS A 75 1.56 -8.61 -10.78
N ARG A 76 1.39 -9.82 -10.26
CA ARG A 76 0.82 -10.08 -8.93
C ARG A 76 1.73 -10.98 -8.12
N ALA A 77 1.84 -10.72 -6.83
CA ALA A 77 2.29 -11.71 -5.86
C ALA A 77 1.26 -12.85 -5.77
N GLU A 78 1.72 -14.05 -5.41
CA GLU A 78 0.88 -15.23 -5.26
C GLU A 78 0.07 -15.22 -3.95
N GLY A 79 -0.92 -16.11 -3.86
CA GLY A 79 -1.77 -16.28 -2.66
C GLY A 79 -2.91 -15.27 -2.52
N ASP A 80 -3.59 -15.34 -1.39
CA ASP A 80 -4.74 -14.52 -0.99
C ASP A 80 -4.37 -13.41 0.03
N GLY A 81 -3.06 -13.25 0.28
CA GLY A 81 -2.52 -12.26 1.20
C GLY A 81 -2.48 -12.67 2.68
N GLU A 82 -2.83 -13.91 3.03
CA GLU A 82 -2.87 -14.33 4.43
C GLU A 82 -1.52 -14.18 5.16
N GLY A 83 -1.50 -13.31 6.17
CA GLY A 83 -0.29 -12.98 6.93
C GLY A 83 0.66 -12.03 6.21
N PHE A 84 0.22 -11.38 5.13
CA PHE A 84 1.00 -10.33 4.44
C PHE A 84 0.44 -8.95 4.74
N ILE A 85 1.35 -7.98 4.80
CA ILE A 85 1.02 -6.55 4.77
C ILE A 85 1.02 -6.11 3.31
N VAL A 86 -0.09 -5.59 2.80
CA VAL A 86 -0.11 -4.92 1.49
C VAL A 86 -0.04 -3.41 1.73
N ILE A 87 0.90 -2.72 1.09
CA ILE A 87 1.13 -1.29 1.36
C ILE A 87 1.15 -0.44 0.08
N ASP A 88 0.49 0.72 0.16
CA ASP A 88 0.59 1.81 -0.81
C ASP A 88 0.96 3.15 -0.11
N ASP A 89 1.32 4.17 -0.88
CA ASP A 89 1.61 5.51 -0.30
C ASP A 89 0.34 6.25 0.10
N LEU A 90 -0.71 6.17 -0.73
CA LEU A 90 -1.90 7.00 -0.67
C LEU A 90 -3.15 6.25 -1.16
N VAL A 91 -4.25 6.32 -0.41
CA VAL A 91 -5.59 6.04 -0.98
C VAL A 91 -6.28 7.36 -1.34
N ASP A 92 -6.55 7.56 -2.64
CA ASP A 92 -7.30 8.71 -3.16
C ASP A 92 -8.82 8.43 -3.22
N THR A 93 -9.28 7.75 -4.27
CA THR A 93 -10.70 7.43 -4.51
C THR A 93 -11.10 6.01 -4.07
N GLY A 94 -10.13 5.17 -3.71
CA GLY A 94 -10.36 3.78 -3.28
C GLY A 94 -10.39 2.73 -4.39
N GLY A 95 -10.40 3.11 -5.68
CA GLY A 95 -10.48 2.12 -6.78
C GLY A 95 -9.37 1.08 -6.78
N THR A 96 -8.12 1.50 -6.61
CA THR A 96 -6.97 0.59 -6.46
C THR A 96 -7.11 -0.29 -5.22
N ALA A 97 -7.58 0.28 -4.09
CA ALA A 97 -7.75 -0.46 -2.84
C ALA A 97 -8.81 -1.57 -2.97
N VAL A 98 -9.90 -1.33 -3.70
CA VAL A 98 -10.91 -2.36 -4.01
C VAL A 98 -10.29 -3.53 -4.77
N ALA A 99 -9.57 -3.25 -5.87
CA ALA A 99 -8.89 -4.29 -6.64
C ALA A 99 -7.85 -5.07 -5.82
N ILE A 100 -7.12 -4.37 -4.94
CA ILE A 100 -6.18 -5.00 -4.00
C ILE A 100 -6.89 -5.94 -3.02
N ARG A 101 -8.04 -5.53 -2.46
CA ARG A 101 -8.83 -6.36 -1.54
C ARG A 101 -9.45 -7.58 -2.24
N GLU A 102 -9.82 -7.45 -3.50
CA GLU A 102 -10.28 -8.60 -4.29
C GLU A 102 -9.14 -9.59 -4.57
N MET A 103 -7.93 -9.09 -4.86
CA MET A 103 -6.76 -9.93 -5.09
C MET A 103 -6.22 -10.58 -3.80
N TYR A 104 -6.24 -9.85 -2.70
CA TYR A 104 -5.64 -10.23 -1.42
C TYR A 104 -6.65 -10.06 -0.26
N PRO A 105 -7.75 -10.83 -0.25
CA PRO A 105 -8.84 -10.65 0.71
C PRO A 105 -8.44 -10.87 2.17
N LYS A 106 -7.33 -11.58 2.43
CA LYS A 106 -6.81 -11.84 3.78
C LYS A 106 -5.59 -11.00 4.15
N ALA A 107 -5.14 -10.10 3.26
CA ALA A 107 -4.03 -9.20 3.57
C ALA A 107 -4.44 -8.10 4.53
N HIS A 108 -3.47 -7.64 5.32
CA HIS A 108 -3.59 -6.41 6.07
C HIS A 108 -3.18 -5.23 5.17
N PHE A 109 -4.17 -4.57 4.57
CA PHE A 109 -3.94 -3.42 3.70
C PHE A 109 -3.70 -2.16 4.53
N VAL A 110 -2.65 -1.40 4.20
CA VAL A 110 -2.30 -0.16 4.89
C VAL A 110 -1.78 0.88 3.89
N THR A 111 -1.92 2.16 4.24
CA THR A 111 -1.26 3.25 3.51
C THR A 111 -0.65 4.27 4.45
N ILE A 112 0.31 5.06 3.96
CA ILE A 112 0.86 6.18 4.74
C ILE A 112 -0.17 7.31 4.85
N PHE A 113 -0.84 7.63 3.75
CA PHE A 113 -1.83 8.69 3.67
C PHE A 113 -3.18 8.15 3.16
N ALA A 114 -4.27 8.77 3.59
CA ALA A 114 -5.61 8.46 3.10
C ALA A 114 -6.45 9.72 3.02
N LYS A 115 -7.05 9.97 1.85
CA LYS A 115 -8.06 11.02 1.70
C LYS A 115 -9.40 10.55 2.31
N PRO A 116 -10.29 11.48 2.70
CA PRO A 116 -11.58 11.12 3.30
C PRO A 116 -12.39 10.12 2.46
N ALA A 117 -12.40 10.28 1.13
CA ALA A 117 -13.12 9.40 0.20
C ALA A 117 -12.59 7.94 0.19
N GLY A 118 -11.29 7.75 0.47
CA GLY A 118 -10.64 6.45 0.50
C GLY A 118 -10.53 5.80 1.88
N ARG A 119 -10.96 6.48 2.96
CA ARG A 119 -10.68 6.07 4.34
C ARG A 119 -11.37 4.76 4.74
N SER A 120 -12.53 4.43 4.18
CA SER A 120 -13.23 3.16 4.42
C SER A 120 -12.72 2.01 3.56
N ALA A 121 -11.88 2.29 2.55
CA ALA A 121 -11.26 1.29 1.68
C ALA A 121 -9.88 0.84 2.19
N GLY A 122 -9.25 1.64 3.06
CA GLY A 122 -7.98 1.36 3.76
C GLY A 122 -8.16 0.41 4.93
#